data_AF-E9UUJ3-F1
#
_entry.id   AF-E9UUJ3-F1
#
_cell.length_a   1.000
_cell.length_b   1.000
_cell.length_c   1.000
_cell.angle_alpha   90.00
_cell.angle_beta   90.00
_cell.angle_gamma   90.00
#
_symmetry.space_group_name_H-M   'P 1'
#
loop_
_entity.id
_entity.type
_entity.pdbx_description
1 polymer ?
#
loop_
_entity_poly.entity_id
_entity_poly.type
_entity_poly.pdbx_seq_one_letter_code
_entity_poly.pdbx_strand_id
1 'polypeptide(L)' 'MPRIELTTEIPATPEECFELSLSVDAHRSSMSDSGGRAVAGVTSGVMRLGDSVTLSGPES' A
#
# COMPACT_ATOMS: atom_id res chain seq x y z
N MET A 1 21.73 -13.92 1.75
CA MET A 1 20.31 -13.67 1.43
C MET A 1 20.25 -12.86 0.16
N PRO A 2 19.38 -13.19 -0.81
CA PRO A 2 19.18 -12.34 -1.98
C PRO A 2 18.58 -10.99 -1.56
N ARG A 3 19.04 -9.91 -2.18
CA ARG A 3 18.52 -8.54 -2.01
C ARG A 3 18.00 -8.08 -3.36
N ILE A 4 16.80 -7.52 -3.38
CA ILE A 4 16.20 -6.89 -4.55
C ILE A 4 16.13 -5.39 -4.26
N GLU A 5 16.61 -4.57 -5.18
CA GLU A 5 16.55 -3.11 -5.11
C GLU A 5 15.88 -2.58 -6.36
N LEU A 6 14.89 -1.70 -6.18
CA LEU A 6 14.14 -1.07 -7.27
C LEU A 6 14.11 0.43 -7.00
N THR A 7 14.33 1.22 -8.06
CA THR A 7 14.23 2.68 -8.03
C THR A 7 13.21 3.10 -9.08
N THR A 8 12.32 4.01 -8.71
CA THR A 8 11.32 4.58 -9.62
C THR A 8 11.36 6.09 -9.47
N GLU A 9 11.52 6.80 -10.60
CA GLU A 9 11.47 8.26 -10.62
C GLU A 9 10.01 8.73 -10.65
N ILE A 10 9.65 9.56 -9.67
CA ILE A 10 8.29 10.09 -9.51
C ILE A 10 8.38 11.62 -9.52
N PRO A 11 7.59 12.33 -10.36
CA PRO A 11 7.57 13.79 -10.39
C PRO A 11 6.73 14.34 -9.23
N ALA A 12 7.12 14.04 -7.99
CA ALA A 12 6.52 14.50 -6.76
C ALA A 12 7.60 14.65 -5.68
N THR A 13 7.28 15.38 -4.62
CA THR A 13 8.19 15.51 -3.47
C THR A 13 8.27 14.21 -2.66
N PRO A 14 9.38 13.97 -1.92
CA PRO A 14 9.48 12.84 -1.01
C PRO A 14 8.34 12.80 0.02
N GLU A 15 7.91 13.96 0.51
CA GLU A 15 6.83 14.09 1.50
C GLU A 15 5.49 13.63 0.91
N GLU A 16 5.14 14.05 -0.30
CA GLU A 16 3.91 13.60 -0.99
C GLU A 16 3.93 12.09 -1.24
N CYS A 17 5.07 11.54 -1.67
CA CYS A 17 5.23 10.10 -1.85
C CYS A 17 5.05 9.35 -0.53
N PHE A 18 5.61 9.87 0.56
CA PHE A 18 5.47 9.28 1.88
C PHE A 18 4.03 9.33 2.38
N GLU A 19 3.35 10.48 2.27
CA GLU A 19 1.94 10.60 2.64
C GLU A 19 1.04 9.65 1.85
N LEU A 20 1.24 9.55 0.53
CA LEU A 20 0.49 8.61 -0.31
C LEU A 20 0.76 7.15 0.08
N SER A 21 2.01 6.82 0.47
CA SER A 21 2.38 5.48 0.91
C SER A 21 1.65 5.02 2.19
N LEU A 22 1.07 5.95 2.95
CA LEU A 22 0.27 5.65 4.15
C LEU A 22 -1.22 5.46 3.84
N SER A 23 -1.68 5.72 2.61
CA SER A 23 -3.08 5.62 2.22
C SER A 23 -3.46 4.18 1.85
N VAL A 24 -4.30 3.55 2.65
CA VAL A 24 -4.86 2.21 2.35
C VAL A 24 -5.70 2.24 1.08
N ASP A 25 -6.39 3.36 0.82
CA ASP A 25 -7.21 3.51 -0.38
C ASP A 25 -6.36 3.58 -1.65
N ALA A 26 -5.20 4.25 -1.61
CA ALA A 26 -4.27 4.30 -2.74
C ALA A 26 -3.69 2.90 -3.04
N HIS A 27 -3.30 2.16 -2.01
CA HIS A 27 -2.84 0.76 -2.16
C HIS A 27 -3.94 -0.13 -2.75
N ARG A 28 -5.18 -0.03 -2.26
CA ARG A 28 -6.30 -0.81 -2.81
C ARG A 28 -6.58 -0.47 -4.27
N SER A 29 -6.46 0.81 -4.65
CA SER A 29 -6.66 1.23 -6.03
C SER A 29 -5.55 0.72 -6.95
N SER A 30 -4.28 0.68 -6.50
CA SER A 30 -3.18 0.17 -7.33
C SER A 30 -3.19 -1.36 -7.47
N MET A 31 -3.84 -2.05 -6.54
CA MET A 31 -4.01 -3.51 -6.52
C MET A 31 -5.36 -3.99 -7.07
N SER A 32 -6.18 -3.12 -7.68
CA SER A 32 -7.52 -3.50 -8.16
C SER A 32 -7.51 -4.73 -9.06
N ASP A 33 -6.45 -4.89 -9.86
CA ASP A 33 -6.32 -5.94 -10.86
C ASP A 33 -5.76 -7.25 -10.28
N SER A 34 -5.20 -7.23 -9.06
CA SER A 34 -4.65 -8.42 -8.39
C SER A 34 -5.66 -9.12 -7.48
N GLY A 35 -6.87 -8.56 -7.33
CA GLY A 35 -7.96 -9.13 -6.54
C GLY A 35 -7.76 -9.08 -5.02
N GLY A 36 -6.68 -8.46 -4.54
CA GLY A 36 -6.40 -8.33 -3.11
C GLY A 36 -7.31 -7.31 -2.43
N ARG A 37 -7.77 -7.63 -1.21
CA ARG A 37 -8.65 -6.75 -0.41
C ARG A 37 -8.11 -6.57 1.00
N ALA A 38 -8.23 -5.37 1.56
CA ALA A 38 -7.98 -5.15 2.97
C ALA A 38 -9.10 -5.79 3.82
N VAL A 39 -8.76 -6.77 4.65
CA VAL A 39 -9.71 -7.63 5.38
C VAL A 39 -9.64 -7.52 6.91
N ALA A 40 -8.55 -7.01 7.48
CA ALA A 40 -8.44 -6.77 8.92
C ALA A 40 -7.47 -5.63 9.24
N GLY A 41 -7.60 -5.06 10.44
CA GLY A 41 -6.88 -3.84 10.83
C GLY A 41 -7.52 -2.60 10.19
N VAL A 42 -6.69 -1.65 9.76
CA VAL A 42 -7.17 -0.46 9.00
C VAL A 42 -7.47 -0.87 7.56
N THR A 43 -8.71 -0.67 7.10
CA THR A 43 -9.13 -1.11 5.75
C THR A 43 -9.36 0.02 4.75
N SER A 44 -9.28 1.27 5.19
CA SER A 44 -9.44 2.49 4.38
C SER A 44 -8.84 3.70 5.09
N GLY A 45 -8.55 4.77 4.38
CA GLY A 45 -7.97 5.99 4.93
C GLY A 45 -6.46 5.91 5.16
N VAL A 46 -5.95 6.81 6.01
CA VAL A 46 -4.51 6.99 6.26
C VAL A 46 -4.07 6.21 7.51
N MET A 47 -3.02 5.40 7.35
CA MET A 47 -2.37 4.68 8.44
C MET A 47 -1.62 5.61 9.39
N ARG A 48 -1.56 5.22 10.66
CA ARG A 48 -0.76 5.86 11.70
C ARG A 48 0.29 4.89 12.25
N LEU A 49 1.24 5.43 12.99
CA LEU A 49 2.23 4.62 13.69
C LEU A 49 1.55 3.61 14.62
N GLY A 50 1.86 2.33 14.45
CA GLY A 50 1.30 1.23 15.22
C GLY A 50 0.09 0.54 14.56
N ASP A 51 -0.45 1.11 13.48
CA ASP A 51 -1.52 0.47 12.72
C ASP A 51 -1.01 -0.76 11.96
N SER A 52 -1.92 -1.69 11.71
CA SER A 52 -1.70 -2.82 10.82
C SER A 52 -2.80 -2.92 9.77
N VAL A 53 -2.45 -3.46 8.60
CA VAL A 53 -3.37 -3.75 7.50
C VAL A 53 -3.13 -5.19 7.08
N THR A 54 -4.20 -5.99 7.02
CA THR A 54 -4.16 -7.35 6.49
C THR A 54 -4.81 -7.39 5.12
N LEU A 55 -4.10 -7.92 4.12
CA LEU A 55 -4.58 -8.09 2.75
C LEU A 55 -4.89 -9.57 2.49
N SER A 56 -6.03 -9.85 1.86
CA SER A 56 -6.30 -11.15 1.25
C SER A 56 -5.57 -11.26 -0.08
N GLY A 57 -5.23 -12.48 -0.48
CA GLY A 57 -4.90 -12.77 -1.87
C GLY A 57 -6.15 -12.69 -2.77
N PRO A 58 -5.99 -12.87 -4.09
CA PRO A 58 -7.13 -13.07 -4.98
C PRO A 58 -7.98 -14.26 -4.51
N GLU A 59 -9.29 -14.09 -4.49
CA GLU A 59 -10.21 -15.21 -4.25
C GLU A 59 -10.09 -16.21 -5.42
N SER A 60 -9.89 -17.49 -5.11
CA SER A 60 -9.88 -18.57 -6.11
C SER A 60 -11.28 -18.96 -6.55
#